data_AF-A0A7I4A581-F1
#
_entry.id   AF-A0A7I4A581-F1
#
_cell.length_a   1.000
_cell.length_b   1.000
_cell.length_c   1.000
_cell.angle_alpha   90.00
_cell.angle_beta   90.00
_cell.angle_gamma   90.00
#
_symmetry.space_group_name_H-M   'P 1'
#
loop_
_entity.id
_entity.type
_entity.pdbx_description
1 polymer ?
#
loop_
_entity_poly.entity_id
_entity_poly.type
_entity_poly.pdbx_seq_one_letter_code
_entity_poly.pdbx_strand_id
1 'polypeptide(L)'
;MAGVSAKSDGPMSKTRQELLQQQIRAIKNELGENDDDEDDVVSLEKKMQEAAMPPNVWKHAQRELRRLRKMQPQQPGYGTSRTYLELLAELPWKIASEEHEVDLAAAKVRLDSEHYGLSKVKKRIIEYLAVRKLKPDARGPVLCFVGPPGVGKTSLASSIAGALGRRFIRISLGGVKDEADIRGHRRTYIGSMPGRLIDGIKRVGVNNPVMLLDEIDKTGTDVRGDLASALLEVLDPEQNKTFNDHYLNVPFDVSKVVFLATANRMQSMPAPLLDRMEIIELPGYTCEEKLRIAVLHLIPRVLEQHGITNEHISIPEATVELIIQRYTREAGVRNLGRHLAALARAAAVKVAEKEQSVRLSREMQTEMIYHGAQGLGAAAAEADMEEEAMGIREKEIIPLATKPDPLLVDEVVLDTVLGCLQITVHGNEQGICNFFVLCSHQNLMAEKQQRELPRLALL
;
A
#
# COMPACT_ATOMS: atom_id res chain seq x y z
N MET A 1 -4.56 78.01 -6.64
CA MET A 1 -3.86 78.39 -5.40
C MET A 1 -4.86 78.37 -4.25
N ALA A 2 -4.78 77.40 -3.34
CA ALA A 2 -5.19 77.54 -1.94
C ALA A 2 -4.81 76.26 -1.17
N GLY A 3 -3.82 76.38 -0.28
CA GLY A 3 -3.80 75.63 0.98
C GLY A 3 -3.25 74.21 0.98
N VAL A 4 -1.95 74.05 0.75
CA VAL A 4 -1.19 72.94 1.35
C VAL A 4 -1.22 73.15 2.87
N SER A 5 -1.95 72.31 3.61
CA SER A 5 -1.89 72.32 5.08
C SER A 5 -0.78 71.38 5.54
N ALA A 6 0.17 71.97 6.27
CA ALA A 6 1.40 71.38 6.75
C ALA A 6 1.16 70.16 7.65
N LYS A 7 1.81 69.04 7.33
CA LYS A 7 2.00 67.93 8.27
C LYS A 7 3.06 68.35 9.29
N SER A 8 2.64 68.48 10.54
CA SER A 8 3.52 68.65 11.69
C SER A 8 4.08 67.29 12.12
N ASP A 9 5.35 67.04 11.81
CA ASP A 9 6.12 65.91 12.33
C ASP A 9 6.55 66.22 13.78
N GLY A 10 5.67 65.89 14.74
CA GLY A 10 6.02 65.75 16.15
C GLY A 10 6.24 64.27 16.50
N PRO A 11 7.04 63.92 17.52
CA PRO A 11 7.21 62.54 17.94
C PRO A 11 5.85 61.98 18.38
N MET A 12 5.31 61.06 17.59
CA MET A 12 4.03 60.41 17.84
C MET A 12 4.06 59.73 19.21
N SER A 13 3.18 60.14 20.15
CA SER A 13 3.09 59.46 21.44
C SER A 13 2.65 58.01 21.22
N LYS A 14 3.23 57.07 21.97
CA LYS A 14 2.87 55.63 21.90
C LYS A 14 1.36 55.42 21.98
N THR A 15 0.68 56.21 22.79
CA THR A 15 -0.78 56.21 22.98
C THR A 15 -1.54 56.54 21.68
N ARG A 16 -1.04 57.46 20.85
CA ARG A 16 -1.65 57.81 19.57
C ARG A 16 -1.42 56.73 18.51
N GLN A 17 -0.26 56.06 18.54
CA GLN A 17 -0.01 54.90 17.67
C GLN A 17 -0.91 53.72 18.03
N GLU A 18 -1.07 53.41 19.31
CA GLU A 18 -1.95 52.34 19.81
C GLU A 18 -3.41 52.61 19.45
N LEU A 19 -3.88 53.86 19.59
CA LEU A 19 -5.23 54.27 19.19
C LEU A 19 -5.47 54.09 17.69
N LEU A 20 -4.50 54.49 16.86
CA LEU A 20 -4.59 54.31 15.39
C LEU A 20 -4.57 52.83 15.00
N GLN A 21 -3.78 51.99 15.68
CA GLN A 21 -3.79 50.54 15.47
C GLN A 21 -5.13 49.91 15.86
N GLN A 22 -5.73 50.35 16.96
CA GLN A 22 -7.08 49.91 17.37
C GLN A 22 -8.15 50.32 16.35
N GLN A 23 -8.08 51.54 15.82
CA GLN A 23 -9.01 52.00 14.77
C GLN A 23 -8.84 51.22 13.47
N ILE A 24 -7.61 50.91 13.06
CA ILE A 24 -7.34 50.08 11.87
C ILE A 24 -7.90 48.66 12.07
N ARG A 25 -7.74 48.06 13.26
CA ARG A 25 -8.32 46.75 13.59
C ARG A 25 -9.85 46.77 13.58
N ALA A 26 -10.46 47.81 14.15
CA ALA A 26 -11.92 47.97 14.12
C ALA A 26 -12.46 48.08 12.69
N ILE A 27 -11.78 48.87 11.84
CA ILE A 27 -12.14 49.03 10.42
C ILE A 27 -11.97 47.71 9.65
N LYS A 28 -10.89 46.96 9.88
CA LYS A 28 -10.67 45.64 9.25
C LYS A 28 -11.76 44.62 9.60
N ASN A 29 -12.18 44.59 10.88
CA ASN A 29 -13.27 43.72 11.34
C ASN A 29 -14.62 44.11 10.74
N GLU A 30 -14.90 45.42 10.56
CA GLU A 30 -16.13 45.88 9.88
C GLU A 30 -16.12 45.60 8.37
N LEU A 31 -14.93 45.56 7.75
CA LEU A 31 -14.74 45.22 6.33
C LEU A 31 -14.81 43.71 6.04
N GLY A 32 -14.91 42.86 7.08
CA GLY A 32 -14.91 41.40 6.92
C GLY A 32 -13.57 40.82 6.47
N GLU A 33 -12.47 41.58 6.62
CA GLU A 33 -11.12 41.05 6.50
C GLU A 33 -10.81 40.32 7.81
N ASN A 34 -10.95 38.99 7.83
CA ASN A 34 -10.76 38.19 9.03
C ASN A 34 -9.30 38.21 9.49
N ASP A 35 -9.06 38.47 10.79
CA ASP A 35 -7.73 38.35 11.43
C ASP A 35 -7.14 36.92 11.27
N ASP A 36 -7.99 35.91 11.04
CA ASP A 36 -7.61 34.51 10.79
C ASP A 36 -6.62 34.36 9.61
N ASP A 37 -6.73 35.18 8.57
CA ASP A 37 -5.84 35.13 7.40
C ASP A 37 -4.43 35.68 7.70
N GLU A 38 -4.31 36.68 8.58
CA GLU A 38 -3.00 37.19 9.03
C GLU A 38 -2.30 36.16 9.93
N ASP A 39 -3.05 35.48 10.81
CA ASP A 39 -2.54 34.40 11.65
C ASP A 39 -2.07 33.20 10.83
N ASP A 40 -2.78 32.86 9.75
CA ASP A 40 -2.40 31.81 8.81
C ASP A 40 -1.03 32.06 8.16
N VAL A 41 -0.77 33.29 7.69
CA VAL A 41 0.50 33.65 7.04
C VAL A 41 1.67 33.65 8.05
N VAL A 42 1.42 34.06 9.30
CA VAL A 42 2.41 33.98 10.38
C VAL A 42 2.73 32.52 10.72
N SER A 43 1.71 31.66 10.77
CA SER A 43 1.88 30.22 11.01
C SER A 43 2.73 29.56 9.91
N LEU A 44 2.50 29.96 8.65
CA LEU A 44 3.27 29.47 7.50
C LEU A 44 4.72 29.91 7.56
N GLU A 45 4.99 31.17 7.91
CA GLU A 45 6.36 31.66 8.10
C GLU A 45 7.11 30.85 9.16
N LYS A 46 6.44 30.53 10.28
CA LYS A 46 7.03 29.71 11.35
C LYS A 46 7.39 28.31 10.84
N LYS A 47 6.46 27.62 10.15
CA LYS A 47 6.74 26.30 9.53
C LYS A 47 7.91 26.36 8.55
N MET A 48 8.00 27.42 7.75
CA MET A 48 9.10 27.57 6.81
C MET A 48 10.45 27.78 7.51
N GLN A 49 10.48 28.47 8.66
CA GLN A 49 11.70 28.61 9.47
C GLN A 49 12.14 27.27 10.06
N GLU A 50 11.19 26.46 10.53
CA GLU A 50 11.42 25.12 11.07
C GLU A 50 11.92 24.13 9.99
N ALA A 51 11.51 24.30 8.73
CA ALA A 51 11.88 23.44 7.60
C ALA A 51 13.39 23.44 7.25
N ALA A 52 14.17 24.35 7.84
CA ALA A 52 15.64 24.42 7.72
C ALA A 52 16.17 24.42 6.27
N MET A 53 15.55 25.22 5.41
CA MET A 53 15.87 25.34 3.98
C MET A 53 17.32 25.80 3.71
N PRO A 54 17.92 25.40 2.59
CA PRO A 54 19.20 25.96 2.13
C PRO A 54 19.11 27.48 1.90
N PRO A 55 20.20 28.25 2.03
CA PRO A 55 20.18 29.71 1.97
C PRO A 55 19.62 30.27 0.66
N ASN A 56 19.91 29.61 -0.46
CA ASN A 56 19.40 30.01 -1.78
C ASN A 56 17.88 29.85 -1.88
N VAL A 57 17.36 28.73 -1.36
CA VAL A 57 15.92 28.43 -1.34
C VAL A 57 15.20 29.35 -0.35
N TRP A 58 15.77 29.55 0.83
CA TRP A 58 15.22 30.44 1.85
C TRP A 58 15.06 31.88 1.33
N LYS A 59 16.06 32.41 0.62
CA LYS A 59 15.98 33.73 -0.01
C LYS A 59 14.91 33.80 -1.10
N HIS A 60 14.67 32.70 -1.83
CA HIS A 60 13.57 32.62 -2.79
C HIS A 60 12.21 32.59 -2.07
N ALA A 61 12.06 31.73 -1.07
CA ALA A 61 10.83 31.57 -0.31
C ALA A 61 10.45 32.85 0.44
N GLN A 62 11.41 33.59 1.01
CA GLN A 62 11.17 34.91 1.61
C GLN A 62 10.65 35.96 0.60
N ARG A 63 11.13 35.94 -0.65
CA ARG A 63 10.65 36.85 -1.69
C ARG A 63 9.19 36.54 -2.05
N GLU A 64 8.87 35.26 -2.19
CA GLU A 64 7.50 34.79 -2.46
C GLU A 64 6.57 35.07 -1.27
N LEU A 65 7.03 34.90 -0.03
CA LEU A 65 6.27 35.23 1.19
C LEU A 65 5.96 36.74 1.28
N ARG A 66 6.94 37.61 0.98
CA ARG A 66 6.72 39.06 0.91
C ARG A 66 5.71 39.45 -0.17
N ARG A 67 5.65 38.69 -1.26
CA ARG A 67 4.66 38.88 -2.33
C ARG A 67 3.28 38.44 -1.85
N LEU A 68 3.16 37.29 -1.19
CA LEU A 68 1.91 36.79 -0.63
C LEU A 68 1.31 37.78 0.38
N ARG A 69 2.11 38.33 1.29
CA ARG A 69 1.67 39.35 2.27
C ARG A 69 1.09 40.63 1.68
N LYS A 70 1.43 40.94 0.43
CA LYS A 70 0.92 42.12 -0.28
C LYS A 70 -0.31 41.81 -1.13
N MET A 71 -0.61 40.54 -1.35
CA MET A 71 -1.77 40.10 -2.13
C MET A 71 -2.98 40.03 -1.21
N GLN A 72 -4.14 40.41 -1.74
CA GLN A 72 -5.41 40.18 -1.06
C GLN A 72 -5.86 38.71 -1.29
N PRO A 73 -6.50 38.06 -0.31
CA PRO A 73 -6.96 36.67 -0.45
C PRO A 73 -7.85 36.40 -1.67
N GLN A 74 -8.63 37.41 -2.10
CA GLN A 74 -9.54 37.33 -3.25
C GLN A 74 -8.83 37.46 -4.61
N GLN A 75 -7.53 37.79 -4.65
CA GLN A 75 -6.81 37.94 -5.91
C GLN A 75 -6.53 36.59 -6.58
N PRO A 76 -6.63 36.51 -7.92
CA PRO A 76 -6.26 35.31 -8.65
C PRO A 76 -4.77 34.98 -8.44
N GLY A 77 -4.49 33.76 -8.00
CA GLY A 77 -3.12 33.30 -7.73
C GLY A 77 -2.67 33.39 -6.26
N TYR A 78 -3.48 33.95 -5.35
CA TYR A 78 -3.22 33.90 -3.91
C TYR A 78 -3.13 32.44 -3.44
N GLY A 79 -4.16 31.63 -3.75
CA GLY A 79 -4.19 30.21 -3.42
C GLY A 79 -2.98 29.43 -3.97
N THR A 80 -2.64 29.62 -5.25
CA THR A 80 -1.47 28.97 -5.87
C THR A 80 -0.15 29.36 -5.18
N SER A 81 -0.01 30.62 -4.76
CA SER A 81 1.19 31.10 -4.08
C SER A 81 1.27 30.54 -2.64
N ARG A 82 0.14 30.44 -1.95
CA ARG A 82 0.03 29.80 -0.63
C ARG A 82 0.39 28.32 -0.71
N THR A 83 -0.24 27.55 -1.61
CA THR A 83 0.06 26.12 -1.81
C THR A 83 1.53 25.87 -2.16
N TYR A 84 2.15 26.76 -2.94
CA TYR A 84 3.57 26.67 -3.24
C TYR A 84 4.47 26.86 -2.00
N LEU A 85 4.18 27.85 -1.16
CA LEU A 85 4.91 28.09 0.07
C LEU A 85 4.69 26.97 1.10
N GLU A 86 3.47 26.43 1.17
CA GLU A 86 3.15 25.24 1.96
C GLU A 86 3.96 24.03 1.51
N LEU A 87 4.04 23.78 0.19
CA LEU A 87 4.88 22.72 -0.36
C LEU A 87 6.35 22.90 0.04
N LEU A 88 6.90 24.12 -0.07
CA LEU A 88 8.28 24.39 0.35
C LEU A 88 8.49 24.12 1.84
N ALA A 89 7.51 24.44 2.69
CA ALA A 89 7.58 24.22 4.13
C ALA A 89 7.49 22.73 4.51
N GLU A 90 6.70 21.94 3.78
CA GLU A 90 6.52 20.51 4.04
C GLU A 90 7.67 19.64 3.52
N LEU A 91 8.48 20.15 2.59
CA LEU A 91 9.59 19.39 2.05
C LEU A 91 10.68 19.14 3.09
N PRO A 92 11.17 17.89 3.23
CA PRO A 92 12.21 17.55 4.19
C PRO A 92 13.58 17.99 3.66
N TRP A 93 13.98 19.25 3.85
CA TRP A 93 15.27 19.73 3.33
C TRP A 93 16.47 19.10 4.05
N LYS A 94 16.40 18.98 5.38
CA LYS A 94 17.46 18.40 6.21
C LYS A 94 17.05 17.15 6.97
N ILE A 95 15.75 16.90 7.11
CA ILE A 95 15.22 15.76 7.86
C ILE A 95 15.57 14.48 7.11
N ALA A 96 16.32 13.60 7.77
CA ALA A 96 16.76 12.32 7.24
C ALA A 96 16.34 11.21 8.21
N SER A 97 16.12 10.00 7.68
CA SER A 97 16.01 8.79 8.50
C SER A 97 17.36 8.52 9.16
N GLU A 98 17.36 8.09 10.43
CA GLU A 98 18.58 7.69 11.13
C GLU A 98 19.26 6.54 10.37
N GLU A 99 20.52 6.76 9.99
CA GLU A 99 21.30 5.74 9.29
C GLU A 99 21.96 4.84 10.34
N HIS A 100 21.41 3.65 10.51
CA HIS A 100 22.08 2.60 11.29
C HIS A 100 23.19 1.95 10.44
N GLU A 101 24.23 1.51 11.12
CA GLU A 101 25.25 0.69 10.47
C GLU A 101 24.59 -0.55 9.88
N VAL A 102 24.81 -0.79 8.59
CA VAL A 102 24.18 -1.92 7.90
C VAL A 102 24.74 -3.22 8.49
N ASP A 103 23.88 -3.97 9.18
CA ASP A 103 24.20 -5.32 9.62
C ASP A 103 23.87 -6.33 8.52
N LEU A 104 24.93 -6.84 7.89
CA LEU A 104 24.82 -7.83 6.82
C LEU A 104 24.26 -9.17 7.32
N ALA A 105 24.52 -9.54 8.58
CA ALA A 105 24.00 -10.77 9.16
C ALA A 105 22.49 -10.65 9.38
N ALA A 106 22.04 -9.57 10.02
CA ALA A 106 20.61 -9.29 10.17
C ALA A 106 19.89 -9.13 8.81
N ALA A 107 20.51 -8.46 7.84
CA ALA A 107 19.96 -8.32 6.50
C ALA A 107 19.78 -9.68 5.80
N LYS A 108 20.74 -10.60 5.94
CA LYS A 108 20.65 -11.96 5.39
C LYS A 108 19.50 -12.74 6.03
N VAL A 109 19.41 -12.74 7.36
CA VAL A 109 18.32 -13.41 8.09
C VAL A 109 16.96 -12.86 7.66
N ARG A 110 16.83 -11.52 7.55
CA ARG A 110 15.58 -10.89 7.10
C ARG A 110 15.20 -11.27 5.66
N LEU A 111 16.16 -11.23 4.74
CA LEU A 111 15.93 -11.61 3.35
C LEU A 111 15.52 -13.08 3.23
N ASP A 112 16.11 -13.95 4.06
CA ASP A 112 15.77 -15.37 4.11
C ASP A 112 14.41 -15.64 4.75
N SER A 113 14.00 -14.85 5.75
CA SER A 113 12.69 -15.00 6.39
C SER A 113 11.54 -14.43 5.59
N GLU A 114 11.76 -13.41 4.76
CA GLU A 114 10.69 -12.73 3.99
C GLU A 114 10.50 -13.29 2.57
N HIS A 115 11.53 -13.95 2.02
CA HIS A 115 11.51 -14.46 0.66
C HIS A 115 12.02 -15.89 0.60
N TYR A 116 11.21 -16.81 0.09
CA TYR A 116 11.65 -18.18 -0.16
C TYR A 116 12.53 -18.28 -1.41
N GLY A 117 13.57 -19.11 -1.36
CA GLY A 117 14.47 -19.37 -2.49
C GLY A 117 15.33 -18.16 -2.88
N LEU A 118 15.46 -17.92 -4.19
CA LEU A 118 16.15 -16.75 -4.78
C LEU A 118 17.61 -16.55 -4.32
N SER A 119 18.35 -17.65 -4.12
CA SER A 119 19.72 -17.62 -3.56
C SER A 119 20.67 -16.67 -4.32
N LYS A 120 20.64 -16.68 -5.66
CA LYS A 120 21.44 -15.79 -6.51
C LYS A 120 21.10 -14.32 -6.31
N VAL A 121 19.79 -13.99 -6.28
CA VAL A 121 19.28 -12.63 -6.12
C VAL A 121 19.62 -12.10 -4.72
N LYS A 122 19.38 -12.90 -3.68
CA LYS A 122 19.72 -12.54 -2.29
C LYS A 122 21.21 -12.30 -2.11
N LYS A 123 22.05 -13.18 -2.66
CA LYS A 123 23.51 -12.99 -2.65
C LYS A 123 23.89 -11.64 -3.25
N ARG A 124 23.29 -11.27 -4.39
CA ARG A 124 23.58 -9.99 -5.05
C ARG A 124 23.12 -8.78 -4.24
N ILE A 125 21.96 -8.87 -3.58
CA ILE A 125 21.49 -7.82 -2.67
C ILE A 125 22.46 -7.65 -1.49
N ILE A 126 22.98 -8.74 -0.92
CA ILE A 126 23.97 -8.66 0.16
C ILE A 126 25.27 -8.02 -0.33
N GLU A 127 25.74 -8.35 -1.54
CA GLU A 127 26.91 -7.69 -2.14
C GLU A 127 26.69 -6.18 -2.31
N TYR A 128 25.50 -5.77 -2.77
CA TYR A 128 25.12 -4.36 -2.88
C TYR A 128 25.13 -3.64 -1.52
N LEU A 129 24.55 -4.28 -0.49
CA LEU A 129 24.52 -3.74 0.88
C LEU A 129 25.94 -3.65 1.47
N ALA A 130 26.81 -4.62 1.18
CA ALA A 130 28.20 -4.61 1.65
C ALA A 130 29.00 -3.44 1.05
N VAL A 131 28.82 -3.13 -0.23
CA VAL A 131 29.46 -1.96 -0.86
C VAL A 131 28.99 -0.66 -0.21
N ARG A 132 27.69 -0.54 0.08
CA ARG A 132 27.12 0.63 0.76
C ARG A 132 27.58 0.75 2.22
N LYS A 133 27.80 -0.37 2.90
CA LYS A 133 28.39 -0.37 4.25
C LYS A 133 29.78 0.27 4.25
N LEU A 134 30.61 -0.06 3.25
CA LEU A 134 31.96 0.50 3.12
C LEU A 134 31.96 1.97 2.67
N LYS A 135 31.01 2.34 1.82
CA LYS A 135 30.86 3.70 1.31
C LYS A 135 29.38 4.08 1.23
N PRO A 136 28.83 4.80 2.22
CA PRO A 136 27.43 5.22 2.22
C PRO A 136 27.07 6.06 0.98
N ASP A 137 27.99 6.90 0.55
CA ASP A 137 27.91 7.74 -0.66
C ASP A 137 28.33 6.99 -1.94
N ALA A 138 28.29 5.66 -1.95
CA ALA A 138 28.63 4.87 -3.12
C ALA A 138 27.67 5.21 -4.27
N ARG A 139 28.24 5.82 -5.32
CA ARG A 139 27.60 6.04 -6.62
C ARG A 139 27.61 4.73 -7.41
N GLY A 140 26.90 3.74 -6.91
CA GLY A 140 26.72 2.45 -7.56
C GLY A 140 25.61 2.50 -8.62
N PRO A 141 25.59 1.52 -9.54
CA PRO A 141 24.49 1.38 -10.49
C PRO A 141 23.16 1.17 -9.76
N VAL A 142 22.07 1.58 -10.40
CA VAL A 142 20.71 1.43 -9.87
C VAL A 142 20.29 -0.03 -10.02
N LEU A 143 19.91 -0.70 -8.93
CA LEU A 143 19.42 -2.07 -9.01
C LEU A 143 18.07 -2.10 -9.73
N CYS A 144 17.99 -2.88 -10.81
CA CYS A 144 16.78 -3.11 -11.59
C CYS A 144 16.36 -4.57 -11.50
N PHE A 145 15.22 -4.83 -10.86
CA PHE A 145 14.64 -6.15 -10.74
C PHE A 145 13.75 -6.45 -11.94
N VAL A 146 14.11 -7.47 -12.73
CA VAL A 146 13.40 -7.80 -13.96
C VAL A 146 12.86 -9.21 -13.91
N GLY A 147 11.59 -9.40 -14.28
CA GLY A 147 10.99 -10.72 -14.28
C GLY A 147 9.47 -10.68 -14.47
N PRO A 148 8.78 -11.83 -14.49
CA PRO A 148 7.33 -11.86 -14.64
C PRO A 148 6.61 -11.17 -13.47
N PRO A 149 5.33 -10.78 -13.63
CA PRO A 149 4.55 -10.21 -12.54
C PRO A 149 4.33 -11.25 -11.42
N GLY A 150 4.34 -10.80 -10.17
CA GLY A 150 4.06 -11.66 -9.02
C GLY A 150 5.24 -12.47 -8.48
N VAL A 151 6.48 -12.20 -8.91
CA VAL A 151 7.71 -12.82 -8.36
C VAL A 151 8.32 -12.09 -7.16
N GLY A 152 7.56 -11.21 -6.51
CA GLY A 152 8.03 -10.52 -5.30
C GLY A 152 9.01 -9.35 -5.51
N LYS A 153 9.16 -8.80 -6.73
CA LYS A 153 10.07 -7.67 -7.03
C LYS A 153 9.92 -6.47 -6.06
N THR A 154 8.68 -6.01 -5.89
CA THR A 154 8.34 -4.90 -4.97
C THR A 154 8.59 -5.28 -3.50
N SER A 155 8.39 -6.55 -3.15
CA SER A 155 8.60 -7.06 -1.79
C SER A 155 10.09 -7.04 -1.44
N LEU A 156 10.96 -7.49 -2.36
CA LEU A 156 12.42 -7.42 -2.19
C LEU A 156 12.92 -5.99 -2.02
N ALA A 157 12.39 -5.04 -2.80
CA ALA A 157 12.72 -3.63 -2.64
C ALA A 157 12.34 -3.09 -1.25
N SER A 158 11.20 -3.52 -0.71
CA SER A 158 10.78 -3.19 0.66
C SER A 158 11.73 -3.79 1.71
N SER A 159 12.18 -5.03 1.51
CA SER A 159 13.16 -5.68 2.40
C SER A 159 14.49 -4.95 2.42
N ILE A 160 14.96 -4.48 1.25
CA ILE A 160 16.18 -3.67 1.13
C ILE A 160 16.04 -2.37 1.91
N ALA A 161 14.89 -1.68 1.78
CA ALA A 161 14.64 -0.46 2.54
C ALA A 161 14.64 -0.71 4.05
N GLY A 162 14.00 -1.81 4.48
CA GLY A 162 14.01 -2.23 5.87
C GLY A 162 15.42 -2.57 6.37
N ALA A 163 16.26 -3.21 5.56
CA ALA A 163 17.64 -3.55 5.91
C ALA A 163 18.54 -2.30 6.02
N LEU A 164 18.25 -1.26 5.24
CA LEU A 164 18.92 0.04 5.31
C LEU A 164 18.38 0.95 6.43
N GLY A 165 17.30 0.58 7.11
CA GLY A 165 16.62 1.44 8.08
C GLY A 165 16.00 2.70 7.46
N ARG A 166 15.78 2.71 6.14
CA ARG A 166 15.29 3.87 5.39
C ARG A 166 13.80 3.72 5.11
N ARG A 167 13.09 4.86 5.11
CA ARG A 167 11.68 4.89 4.71
C ARG A 167 11.52 4.44 3.27
N PHE A 168 10.48 3.64 3.00
CA PHE A 168 10.19 3.09 1.68
C PHE A 168 9.03 3.83 1.01
N ILE A 169 9.19 4.19 -0.26
CA ILE A 169 8.12 4.75 -1.10
C ILE A 169 8.14 4.10 -2.47
N ARG A 170 6.96 3.81 -3.00
CA ARG A 170 6.79 3.25 -4.34
C ARG A 170 6.15 4.29 -5.25
N ILE A 171 6.77 4.53 -6.39
CA ILE A 171 6.27 5.38 -7.48
C ILE A 171 6.02 4.48 -8.68
N SER A 172 4.76 4.41 -9.12
CA SER A 172 4.41 3.71 -10.34
C SER A 172 4.67 4.60 -11.54
N LEU A 173 5.46 4.10 -12.50
CA LEU A 173 5.70 4.72 -13.80
C LEU A 173 4.82 4.13 -14.90
N GLY A 174 3.99 3.13 -14.56
CA GLY A 174 3.02 2.55 -15.46
C GLY A 174 2.00 3.58 -15.94
N GLY A 175 1.91 3.75 -17.26
CA GLY A 175 0.97 4.67 -17.90
C GLY A 175 1.40 6.14 -17.88
N VAL A 176 2.63 6.44 -17.45
CA VAL A 176 3.22 7.78 -17.58
C VAL A 176 3.56 8.03 -19.03
N LYS A 177 3.06 9.15 -19.58
CA LYS A 177 3.28 9.54 -20.97
C LYS A 177 4.10 10.81 -21.13
N ASP A 178 4.16 11.64 -20.09
CA ASP A 178 4.78 12.95 -20.14
C ASP A 178 5.88 13.07 -19.08
N GLU A 179 6.93 13.83 -19.39
CA GLU A 179 7.97 14.25 -18.45
C GLU A 179 7.39 15.03 -17.28
N ALA A 180 6.29 15.78 -17.50
CA ALA A 180 5.63 16.56 -16.48
C ALA A 180 5.09 15.71 -15.30
N ASP A 181 4.84 14.41 -15.51
CA ASP A 181 4.51 13.51 -14.39
C ASP A 181 5.68 13.32 -13.43
N ILE A 182 6.93 13.37 -13.92
CA ILE A 182 8.14 13.14 -13.11
C ILE A 182 8.67 14.45 -12.53
N ARG A 183 8.72 15.52 -13.35
CA ARG A 183 9.28 16.83 -12.99
C ARG A 183 8.25 17.91 -12.68
N GLY A 184 6.96 17.60 -12.76
CA GLY A 184 5.88 18.54 -12.51
C GLY A 184 5.60 19.49 -13.68
N HIS A 185 4.54 20.26 -13.50
CA HIS A 185 4.16 21.33 -14.43
C HIS A 185 4.71 22.67 -13.97
N ARG A 186 4.99 23.58 -14.92
CA ARG A 186 5.32 24.97 -14.59
C ARG A 186 4.16 25.63 -13.85
N ARG A 187 4.43 26.31 -12.74
CA ARG A 187 3.43 27.03 -11.89
C ARG A 187 2.46 27.95 -12.63
N THR A 188 2.78 28.35 -13.86
CA THR A 188 1.95 29.23 -14.70
C THR A 188 0.68 28.55 -15.22
N TYR A 189 0.60 27.22 -15.22
CA TYR A 189 -0.59 26.52 -15.72
C TYR A 189 -1.66 26.39 -14.62
N ILE A 190 -2.93 26.51 -15.00
CA ILE A 190 -4.05 26.26 -14.09
C ILE A 190 -4.04 24.76 -13.74
N GLY A 191 -4.09 24.43 -12.46
CA GLY A 191 -4.01 23.03 -11.99
C GLY A 191 -2.60 22.44 -11.99
N SER A 192 -1.55 23.27 -12.00
CA SER A 192 -0.16 22.81 -11.91
C SER A 192 0.09 22.01 -10.63
N MET A 193 0.72 20.86 -10.78
CA MET A 193 1.10 19.96 -9.70
C MET A 193 2.62 19.71 -9.71
N PRO A 194 3.24 19.47 -8.54
CA PRO A 194 4.63 19.02 -8.47
C PRO A 194 4.77 17.61 -9.08
N GLY A 195 6.00 17.27 -9.50
CA GLY A 195 6.30 15.95 -10.03
C GLY A 195 6.14 14.84 -8.99
N ARG A 196 5.90 13.61 -9.46
CA ARG A 196 5.73 12.42 -8.61
C ARG A 196 6.92 12.17 -7.68
N LEU A 197 8.13 12.59 -8.05
CA LEU A 197 9.32 12.48 -7.21
C LEU A 197 9.23 13.38 -5.98
N ILE A 198 8.94 14.68 -6.20
CA ILE A 198 8.79 15.66 -5.12
C ILE A 198 7.58 15.32 -4.25
N ASP A 199 6.45 14.92 -4.86
CA ASP A 199 5.28 14.47 -4.12
C ASP A 199 5.58 13.20 -3.29
N GLY A 200 6.36 12.27 -3.85
CA GLY A 200 6.85 11.09 -3.13
C GLY A 200 7.69 11.46 -1.91
N ILE A 201 8.63 12.39 -2.06
CA ILE A 201 9.48 12.87 -0.94
C ILE A 201 8.63 13.57 0.13
N LYS A 202 7.69 14.44 -0.29
CA LYS A 202 6.72 15.09 0.61
C LYS A 202 5.93 14.06 1.43
N ARG A 203 5.40 13.02 0.79
CA ARG A 203 4.63 11.96 1.49
C ARG A 203 5.44 11.17 2.50
N VAL A 204 6.73 10.96 2.24
CA VAL A 204 7.60 10.20 3.16
C VAL A 204 8.09 11.06 4.31
N GLY A 205 8.36 12.34 4.06
CA GLY A 205 8.84 13.29 5.06
C GLY A 205 10.32 13.16 5.41
N VAL A 206 11.14 12.48 4.58
CA VAL A 206 12.60 12.38 4.74
C VAL A 206 13.32 12.60 3.41
N ASN A 207 14.57 13.08 3.43
CA ASN A 207 15.39 13.33 2.24
C ASN A 207 16.25 12.14 1.76
N ASN A 208 16.36 11.07 2.56
CA ASN A 208 17.12 9.87 2.22
C ASN A 208 16.26 8.59 2.05
N PRO A 209 15.04 8.63 1.49
CA PRO A 209 14.20 7.45 1.35
C PRO A 209 14.78 6.46 0.33
N VAL A 210 14.30 5.22 0.42
CA VAL A 210 14.42 4.24 -0.67
C VAL A 210 13.19 4.38 -1.55
N MET A 211 13.41 4.76 -2.80
CA MET A 211 12.37 5.05 -3.78
C MET A 211 12.36 3.96 -4.85
N LEU A 212 11.27 3.21 -4.92
CA LEU A 212 11.05 2.19 -5.94
C LEU A 212 10.35 2.80 -7.16
N LEU A 213 11.03 2.78 -8.29
CA LEU A 213 10.49 3.10 -9.62
C LEU A 213 9.89 1.82 -10.21
N ASP A 214 8.58 1.67 -10.07
CA ASP A 214 7.85 0.47 -10.50
C ASP A 214 7.42 0.59 -11.98
N GLU A 215 7.59 -0.48 -12.75
CA GLU A 215 7.20 -0.57 -14.17
C GLU A 215 7.95 0.41 -15.10
N ILE A 216 9.27 0.54 -14.96
CA ILE A 216 10.11 1.38 -15.83
C ILE A 216 10.10 0.92 -17.30
N ASP A 217 9.67 -0.31 -17.56
CA ASP A 217 9.58 -0.86 -18.91
C ASP A 217 8.38 -0.34 -19.71
N LYS A 218 7.43 0.34 -19.06
CA LYS A 218 6.24 0.92 -19.70
C LYS A 218 6.43 2.37 -20.15
N THR A 219 7.62 2.94 -19.95
CA THR A 219 7.94 4.33 -20.29
C THR A 219 8.39 4.52 -21.74
N GLY A 220 8.60 3.44 -22.49
CA GLY A 220 9.39 3.44 -23.74
C GLY A 220 8.64 3.55 -25.07
N THR A 221 7.31 3.70 -25.10
CA THR A 221 6.53 3.52 -26.35
C THR A 221 6.08 4.79 -27.08
N ASP A 222 6.26 5.99 -26.51
CA ASP A 222 5.86 7.22 -27.20
C ASP A 222 7.05 7.96 -27.85
N VAL A 223 6.79 8.53 -29.03
CA VAL A 223 7.72 9.04 -30.07
C VAL A 223 8.58 10.23 -29.62
N ARG A 224 8.59 10.57 -28.32
CA ARG A 224 9.38 11.68 -27.75
C ARG A 224 10.14 11.16 -26.54
N GLY A 225 11.46 11.01 -26.67
CA GLY A 225 12.39 10.49 -25.65
C GLY A 225 12.54 11.34 -24.39
N ASP A 226 11.50 12.06 -23.99
CA ASP A 226 11.53 13.07 -22.93
C ASP A 226 11.47 12.39 -21.55
N LEU A 227 10.74 11.28 -21.38
CA LEU A 227 10.60 10.60 -20.09
C LEU A 227 11.87 9.85 -19.66
N ALA A 228 12.53 9.14 -20.58
CA ALA A 228 13.80 8.48 -20.29
C ALA A 228 14.86 9.51 -19.90
N SER A 229 14.90 10.65 -20.59
CA SER A 229 15.78 11.78 -20.26
C SER A 229 15.48 12.36 -18.88
N ALA A 230 14.19 12.49 -18.53
CA ALA A 230 13.76 12.92 -17.21
C ALA A 230 14.27 12.01 -16.08
N LEU A 231 14.19 10.69 -16.29
CA LEU A 231 14.69 9.70 -15.35
C LEU A 231 16.22 9.67 -15.32
N LEU A 232 16.91 9.89 -16.44
CA LEU A 232 18.37 9.94 -16.48
C LEU A 232 18.92 11.08 -15.62
N GLU A 233 18.33 12.27 -15.65
CA GLU A 233 18.75 13.39 -14.79
C GLU A 233 18.66 13.04 -13.29
N VAL A 234 17.63 12.27 -12.92
CA VAL A 234 17.39 11.86 -11.53
C VAL A 234 18.34 10.75 -11.09
N LEU A 235 18.64 9.81 -12.00
CA LEU A 235 19.50 8.66 -11.73
C LEU A 235 20.99 9.00 -11.89
N ASP A 236 21.33 10.10 -12.56
CA ASP A 236 22.72 10.53 -12.75
C ASP A 236 23.31 11.16 -11.48
N PRO A 237 24.36 10.59 -10.87
CA PRO A 237 24.99 11.13 -9.66
C PRO A 237 25.57 12.54 -9.79
N GLU A 238 25.76 13.03 -11.01
CA GLU A 238 26.25 14.39 -11.27
C GLU A 238 25.12 15.43 -11.27
N GLN A 239 23.94 15.05 -11.75
CA GLN A 239 22.80 15.96 -11.93
C GLN A 239 21.83 15.91 -10.75
N ASN A 240 21.76 14.77 -10.04
CA ASN A 240 20.79 14.55 -8.96
C ASN A 240 20.93 15.50 -7.74
N LYS A 241 22.08 16.16 -7.56
CA LYS A 241 22.28 17.17 -6.49
C LYS A 241 21.52 18.47 -6.74
N THR A 242 21.26 18.77 -8.01
CA THR A 242 20.61 20.00 -8.46
C THR A 242 19.37 19.69 -9.29
N PHE A 243 18.66 18.62 -8.91
CA PHE A 243 17.43 18.22 -9.60
C PHE A 243 16.43 19.38 -9.56
N ASN A 244 15.92 19.77 -10.73
CA ASN A 244 15.02 20.91 -10.87
C ASN A 244 13.64 20.45 -11.30
N ASP A 245 12.69 20.50 -10.38
CA ASP A 245 11.28 20.30 -10.66
C ASP A 245 10.67 21.60 -11.23
N HIS A 246 9.90 21.50 -12.32
CA HIS A 246 9.32 22.65 -13.02
C HIS A 246 8.32 23.43 -12.16
N TYR A 247 7.66 22.75 -11.21
CA TYR A 247 6.76 23.39 -10.26
C TYR A 247 7.56 24.08 -9.16
N LEU A 248 8.58 23.41 -8.62
CA LEU A 248 9.39 23.91 -7.52
C LEU A 248 10.26 25.12 -7.94
N ASN A 249 10.84 25.04 -9.14
CA ASN A 249 11.75 26.01 -9.75
C ASN A 249 12.93 26.42 -8.85
N VAL A 250 13.32 25.52 -7.95
CA VAL A 250 14.53 25.62 -7.14
C VAL A 250 15.20 24.24 -7.11
N PRO A 251 16.55 24.18 -7.02
CA PRO A 251 17.25 22.90 -6.99
C PRO A 251 16.92 22.14 -5.69
N PHE A 252 16.56 20.87 -5.83
CA PHE A 252 16.38 19.94 -4.73
C PHE A 252 17.44 18.83 -4.82
N ASP A 253 18.07 18.49 -3.69
CA ASP A 253 19.10 17.46 -3.65
C ASP A 253 18.46 16.08 -3.46
N VAL A 254 18.43 15.26 -4.52
CA VAL A 254 17.97 13.87 -4.47
C VAL A 254 19.15 12.87 -4.43
N SER A 255 20.39 13.34 -4.22
CA SER A 255 21.56 12.47 -4.21
C SER A 255 21.59 11.45 -3.06
N LYS A 256 20.88 11.74 -1.97
CA LYS A 256 20.74 10.85 -0.80
C LYS A 256 19.65 9.79 -0.98
N VAL A 257 18.78 9.94 -1.98
CA VAL A 257 17.71 8.99 -2.29
C VAL A 257 18.33 7.73 -2.89
N VAL A 258 17.90 6.57 -2.41
CA VAL A 258 18.30 5.29 -3.01
C VAL A 258 17.23 4.87 -3.99
N PHE A 259 17.57 4.91 -5.27
CA PHE A 259 16.68 4.45 -6.32
C PHE A 259 16.80 2.93 -6.52
N LEU A 260 15.66 2.27 -6.58
CA LEU A 260 15.50 0.89 -7.02
C LEU A 260 14.50 0.89 -8.17
N ALA A 261 14.69 0.02 -9.16
CA ALA A 261 13.79 -0.08 -10.30
C ALA A 261 13.18 -1.48 -10.42
N THR A 262 11.98 -1.57 -10.99
CA THR A 262 11.40 -2.84 -11.43
C THR A 262 10.97 -2.75 -12.89
N ALA A 263 11.15 -3.85 -13.62
CA ALA A 263 10.65 -4.03 -14.96
C ALA A 263 10.01 -5.41 -15.09
N ASN A 264 9.08 -5.56 -16.05
CA ASN A 264 8.58 -6.88 -16.42
C ASN A 264 9.37 -7.46 -17.60
N ARG A 265 9.81 -6.62 -18.53
CA ARG A 265 10.59 -7.02 -19.70
C ARG A 265 11.83 -6.15 -19.86
N MET A 266 12.94 -6.80 -20.20
CA MET A 266 14.21 -6.13 -20.51
C MET A 266 14.15 -5.34 -21.82
N GLN A 267 13.51 -5.93 -22.83
CA GLN A 267 13.61 -5.47 -24.23
C GLN A 267 12.90 -4.14 -24.48
N SER A 268 11.94 -3.77 -23.65
CA SER A 268 11.20 -2.50 -23.78
C SER A 268 11.87 -1.33 -23.06
N MET A 269 13.00 -1.55 -22.38
CA MET A 269 13.72 -0.49 -21.69
C MET A 269 14.66 0.26 -22.64
N PRO A 270 14.70 1.60 -22.57
CA PRO A 270 15.67 2.42 -23.30
C PRO A 270 17.12 2.06 -22.96
N ALA A 271 17.99 1.92 -23.97
CA ALA A 271 19.42 1.61 -23.78
C ALA A 271 20.15 2.57 -22.82
N PRO A 272 19.92 3.90 -22.84
CA PRO A 272 20.57 4.81 -21.90
C PRO A 272 20.29 4.52 -20.41
N LEU A 273 19.11 3.96 -20.10
CA LEU A 273 18.77 3.56 -18.72
C LEU A 273 19.48 2.25 -18.35
N LEU A 274 19.59 1.30 -19.29
CA LEU A 274 20.28 0.03 -19.07
C LEU A 274 21.75 0.22 -18.70
N ASP A 275 22.43 1.18 -19.32
CA ASP A 275 23.85 1.47 -19.05
C ASP A 275 24.11 1.97 -17.61
N ARG A 276 23.07 2.51 -16.95
CA ARG A 276 23.15 3.01 -15.57
C ARG A 276 22.51 2.07 -14.55
N MET A 277 21.94 0.96 -15.02
CA MET A 277 21.23 -0.01 -14.20
C MET A 277 21.98 -1.33 -14.14
N GLU A 278 21.92 -1.94 -12.95
CA GLU A 278 22.37 -3.30 -12.77
C GLU A 278 21.15 -4.22 -12.78
N ILE A 279 21.08 -5.09 -13.77
CA ILE A 279 19.93 -5.95 -14.00
C ILE A 279 20.04 -7.21 -13.16
N ILE A 280 19.03 -7.45 -12.34
CA ILE A 280 18.86 -8.67 -11.57
C ILE A 280 17.61 -9.37 -12.08
N GLU A 281 17.80 -10.50 -12.75
CA GLU A 281 16.70 -11.30 -13.29
C GLU A 281 16.10 -12.21 -12.21
N LEU A 282 14.78 -12.12 -12.05
CA LEU A 282 13.98 -12.98 -11.19
C LEU A 282 13.24 -14.00 -12.05
N PRO A 283 13.59 -15.29 -11.95
CA PRO A 283 12.83 -16.33 -12.63
C PRO A 283 11.44 -16.49 -12.01
N GLY A 284 10.57 -17.18 -12.73
CA GLY A 284 9.33 -17.70 -12.15
C GLY A 284 9.60 -18.80 -11.13
N TYR A 285 8.57 -19.16 -10.37
CA TYR A 285 8.64 -20.19 -9.35
C TYR A 285 8.13 -21.54 -9.84
N THR A 286 8.71 -22.63 -9.34
CA THR A 286 8.19 -23.99 -9.50
C THR A 286 6.92 -24.21 -8.68
N CYS A 287 6.14 -25.26 -8.96
CA CYS A 287 4.93 -25.56 -8.17
C CYS A 287 5.25 -25.78 -6.68
N GLU A 288 6.35 -26.48 -6.38
CA GLU A 288 6.82 -26.70 -5.01
C GLU A 288 7.25 -25.39 -4.34
N GLU A 289 7.95 -24.52 -5.05
CA GLU A 289 8.34 -23.20 -4.53
C GLU A 289 7.10 -22.34 -4.25
N LYS A 290 6.10 -22.35 -5.13
CA LYS A 290 4.84 -21.63 -4.92
C LYS A 290 4.08 -22.13 -3.71
N LEU A 291 4.03 -23.45 -3.50
CA LEU A 291 3.43 -24.04 -2.31
C LEU A 291 4.11 -23.53 -1.04
N ARG A 292 5.45 -23.59 -0.99
CA ARG A 292 6.22 -23.09 0.16
C ARG A 292 6.02 -21.60 0.38
N ILE A 293 6.03 -20.78 -0.67
CA ILE A 293 5.73 -19.34 -0.59
C ILE A 293 4.31 -19.09 -0.06
N ALA A 294 3.34 -19.90 -0.49
CA ALA A 294 1.96 -19.76 -0.07
C ALA A 294 1.80 -20.03 1.42
N VAL A 295 2.36 -21.14 1.91
CA VAL A 295 2.28 -21.53 3.32
C VAL A 295 3.05 -20.57 4.23
N LEU A 296 4.27 -20.20 3.86
CA LEU A 296 5.14 -19.38 4.71
C LEU A 296 4.76 -17.89 4.71
N HIS A 297 4.26 -17.36 3.60
CA HIS A 297 4.11 -15.90 3.43
C HIS A 297 2.71 -15.47 2.98
N LEU A 298 2.09 -16.13 2.01
CA LEU A 298 0.81 -15.64 1.46
C LEU A 298 -0.36 -15.90 2.41
N ILE A 299 -0.48 -17.10 2.98
CA ILE A 299 -1.58 -17.46 3.87
C ILE A 299 -1.56 -16.56 5.12
N PRO A 300 -0.45 -16.44 5.88
CA PRO A 300 -0.42 -15.58 7.06
C PRO A 300 -0.78 -14.12 6.73
N ARG A 301 -0.23 -13.59 5.63
CA ARG A 301 -0.50 -12.22 5.18
C ARG A 301 -1.95 -11.99 4.79
N VAL A 302 -2.57 -12.94 4.06
CA VAL A 302 -3.97 -12.83 3.65
C VAL A 302 -4.88 -12.90 4.88
N LEU A 303 -4.59 -13.79 5.83
CA LEU A 303 -5.35 -13.92 7.07
C LEU A 303 -5.32 -12.63 7.90
N GLU A 304 -4.13 -12.06 8.09
CA GLU A 304 -3.94 -10.78 8.79
C GLU A 304 -4.73 -9.64 8.10
N GLN A 305 -4.67 -9.54 6.77
CA GLN A 305 -5.39 -8.52 6.01
C GLN A 305 -6.91 -8.61 6.11
N HIS A 306 -7.46 -9.80 6.37
CA HIS A 306 -8.90 -10.02 6.48
C HIS A 306 -9.37 -10.14 7.94
N GLY A 307 -8.47 -9.99 8.91
CA GLY A 307 -8.79 -10.12 10.33
C GLY A 307 -9.20 -11.53 10.75
N ILE A 308 -8.79 -12.55 9.98
CA ILE A 308 -9.12 -13.95 10.22
C ILE A 308 -7.90 -14.62 10.86
N THR A 309 -8.11 -15.52 11.82
CA THR A 309 -7.03 -16.33 12.40
C THR A 309 -7.06 -17.76 11.88
N ASN A 310 -5.97 -18.51 12.09
CA ASN A 310 -5.91 -19.95 11.81
C ASN A 310 -6.99 -20.77 12.56
N GLU A 311 -7.63 -20.20 13.57
CA GLU A 311 -8.76 -20.82 14.28
C GLU A 311 -10.05 -20.79 13.46
N HIS A 312 -10.19 -19.86 12.51
CA HIS A 312 -11.40 -19.67 11.73
C HIS A 312 -11.36 -20.40 10.38
N ILE A 313 -10.18 -20.57 9.80
CA ILE A 313 -9.98 -21.23 8.50
C ILE A 313 -8.70 -22.05 8.51
N SER A 314 -8.81 -23.29 8.04
CA SER A 314 -7.67 -24.18 7.83
C SER A 314 -7.59 -24.53 6.35
N ILE A 315 -6.46 -24.20 5.72
CA ILE A 315 -6.18 -24.47 4.31
C ILE A 315 -5.08 -25.55 4.25
N PRO A 316 -5.42 -26.82 4.01
CA PRO A 316 -4.44 -27.89 3.86
C PRO A 316 -3.46 -27.62 2.71
N GLU A 317 -2.22 -28.11 2.82
CA GLU A 317 -1.21 -27.99 1.75
C GLU A 317 -1.71 -28.61 0.43
N ALA A 318 -2.42 -29.74 0.49
CA ALA A 318 -3.03 -30.38 -0.67
C ALA A 318 -4.04 -29.49 -1.41
N THR A 319 -4.82 -28.70 -0.67
CA THR A 319 -5.76 -27.73 -1.26
C THR A 319 -5.00 -26.61 -1.98
N VAL A 320 -3.89 -26.14 -1.41
CA VAL A 320 -3.03 -25.12 -2.04
C VAL A 320 -2.40 -25.66 -3.33
N GLU A 321 -1.92 -26.91 -3.33
CA GLU A 321 -1.42 -27.58 -4.54
C GLU A 321 -2.50 -27.65 -5.63
N LEU A 322 -3.73 -28.00 -5.25
CA LEU A 322 -4.85 -28.07 -6.19
C LEU A 322 -5.19 -26.71 -6.79
N ILE A 323 -5.15 -25.64 -5.99
CA ILE A 323 -5.28 -24.25 -6.49
C ILE A 323 -4.16 -23.94 -7.49
N ILE A 324 -2.91 -24.27 -7.15
CA ILE A 324 -1.76 -24.01 -8.02
C ILE A 324 -1.93 -24.72 -9.36
N GLN A 325 -2.33 -25.99 -9.36
CA GLN A 325 -2.44 -26.81 -10.57
C GLN A 325 -3.68 -26.48 -11.43
N ARG A 326 -4.85 -26.29 -10.80
CA ARG A 326 -6.12 -26.14 -11.52
C ARG A 326 -6.49 -24.69 -11.80
N TYR A 327 -6.25 -23.80 -10.83
CA TYR A 327 -6.77 -22.43 -10.84
C TYR A 327 -5.72 -21.38 -11.19
N THR A 328 -4.42 -21.70 -11.15
CA THR A 328 -3.36 -20.75 -11.52
C THR A 328 -2.57 -21.16 -12.76
N ARG A 329 -2.43 -20.24 -13.73
CA ARG A 329 -1.50 -20.36 -14.87
C ARG A 329 -0.66 -19.10 -14.97
N GLU A 330 0.34 -18.99 -14.12
CA GLU A 330 1.26 -17.85 -14.07
C GLU A 330 2.67 -18.28 -13.64
N ALA A 331 3.69 -17.46 -13.89
CA ALA A 331 5.04 -17.71 -13.43
C ALA A 331 5.28 -17.26 -11.96
N GLY A 332 4.52 -16.27 -11.49
CA GLY A 332 4.57 -15.77 -10.12
C GLY A 332 3.50 -16.37 -9.21
N VAL A 333 3.17 -15.65 -8.12
CA VAL A 333 2.14 -16.02 -7.14
C VAL A 333 1.02 -14.99 -6.98
N ARG A 334 0.83 -14.10 -7.96
CA ARG A 334 -0.14 -13.00 -7.87
C ARG A 334 -1.58 -13.51 -7.92
N ASN A 335 -1.91 -14.37 -8.87
CA ASN A 335 -3.22 -15.02 -8.95
C ASN A 335 -3.40 -15.99 -7.78
N LEU A 336 -2.37 -16.73 -7.38
CA LEU A 336 -2.44 -17.59 -6.20
C LEU A 336 -2.89 -16.80 -4.96
N GLY A 337 -2.27 -15.64 -4.70
CA GLY A 337 -2.67 -14.74 -3.62
C GLY A 337 -4.11 -14.21 -3.75
N ARG A 338 -4.58 -13.94 -4.98
CA ARG A 338 -5.99 -13.54 -5.22
C ARG A 338 -6.99 -14.64 -4.89
N HIS A 339 -6.69 -15.89 -5.25
CA HIS A 339 -7.55 -17.03 -4.93
C HIS A 339 -7.60 -17.28 -3.42
N LEU A 340 -6.44 -17.24 -2.74
CA LEU A 340 -6.38 -17.33 -1.28
C LEU A 340 -7.17 -16.19 -0.60
N ALA A 341 -7.08 -14.96 -1.10
CA ALA A 341 -7.88 -13.84 -0.60
C ALA A 341 -9.38 -14.01 -0.87
N ALA A 342 -9.79 -14.64 -1.97
CA ALA A 342 -11.19 -14.97 -2.22
C ALA A 342 -11.71 -15.99 -1.20
N LEU A 343 -10.92 -17.02 -0.88
CA LEU A 343 -11.25 -18.00 0.16
C LEU A 343 -11.34 -17.36 1.54
N ALA A 344 -10.39 -16.51 1.90
CA ALA A 344 -10.42 -15.77 3.16
C ALA A 344 -11.68 -14.88 3.25
N ARG A 345 -12.03 -14.14 2.21
CA ARG A 345 -13.28 -13.34 2.20
C ARG A 345 -14.53 -14.20 2.40
N ALA A 346 -14.61 -15.35 1.72
CA ALA A 346 -15.73 -16.26 1.88
C ALA A 346 -15.83 -16.82 3.32
N ALA A 347 -14.69 -17.09 3.95
CA ALA A 347 -14.66 -17.48 5.36
C ALA A 347 -15.05 -16.32 6.29
N ALA A 348 -14.57 -15.10 6.06
CA ALA A 348 -14.96 -13.92 6.83
C ALA A 348 -16.48 -13.69 6.83
N VAL A 349 -17.14 -13.84 5.68
CA VAL A 349 -18.61 -13.74 5.58
C VAL A 349 -19.28 -14.77 6.48
N LYS A 350 -18.86 -16.04 6.41
CA LYS A 350 -19.42 -17.11 7.24
C LYS A 350 -19.17 -16.90 8.75
N VAL A 351 -18.02 -16.34 9.12
CA VAL A 351 -17.71 -16.01 10.52
C VAL A 351 -18.60 -14.86 11.00
N ALA A 352 -18.76 -13.81 10.20
CA ALA A 352 -19.61 -12.66 10.53
C ALA A 352 -21.09 -13.08 10.66
N GLU A 353 -21.60 -13.93 9.77
CA GLU A 353 -22.97 -14.48 9.85
C GLU A 353 -23.18 -15.33 11.10
N LYS A 354 -22.18 -16.13 11.50
CA LYS A 354 -22.23 -16.93 12.75
C LYS A 354 -22.19 -16.06 14.00
N GLU A 355 -21.41 -14.99 14.03
CA GLU A 355 -21.45 -14.06 15.17
C GLU A 355 -22.80 -13.34 15.28
N GLN A 356 -23.42 -13.01 14.15
CA GLN A 356 -24.73 -12.36 14.12
C GLN A 356 -25.84 -13.29 14.62
N SER A 357 -25.81 -14.59 14.24
CA SER A 357 -26.78 -15.57 14.75
C SER A 357 -26.61 -15.86 16.25
N VAL A 358 -25.37 -15.83 16.77
CA VAL A 358 -25.09 -15.97 18.21
C VAL A 358 -25.55 -14.73 19.01
N ARG A 359 -25.46 -13.52 18.45
CA ARG A 359 -25.99 -12.31 19.10
C ARG A 359 -27.52 -12.30 19.14
N LEU A 360 -28.18 -12.62 18.02
CA LEU A 360 -29.64 -12.69 17.94
C LEU A 360 -30.22 -13.74 18.91
N SER A 361 -29.55 -14.88 19.07
CA SER A 361 -29.99 -15.90 20.02
C SER A 361 -29.78 -15.49 21.49
N ARG A 362 -28.74 -14.71 21.81
CA ARG A 362 -28.56 -14.11 23.15
C ARG A 362 -29.56 -13.01 23.45
N GLU A 363 -29.89 -12.18 22.47
CA GLU A 363 -30.94 -11.14 22.60
C GLU A 363 -32.32 -11.77 22.79
N MET A 364 -32.67 -12.78 21.99
CA MET A 364 -33.92 -13.54 22.16
C MET A 364 -34.00 -14.27 23.51
N GLN A 365 -32.89 -14.84 24.01
CA GLN A 365 -32.85 -15.46 25.35
C GLN A 365 -33.04 -14.42 26.46
N THR A 366 -32.49 -13.21 26.29
CA THR A 366 -32.66 -12.12 27.27
C THR A 366 -34.10 -11.60 27.28
N GLU A 367 -34.74 -11.49 26.11
CA GLU A 367 -36.16 -11.12 26.00
C GLU A 367 -37.11 -12.20 26.54
N MET A 368 -36.80 -13.50 26.34
CA MET A 368 -37.58 -14.60 26.93
C MET A 368 -37.46 -14.67 28.45
N ILE A 369 -36.30 -14.36 29.03
CA ILE A 369 -36.12 -14.26 30.48
C ILE A 369 -36.90 -13.06 31.05
N TYR A 370 -36.93 -11.93 30.34
CA TYR A 370 -37.69 -10.75 30.77
C TYR A 370 -39.21 -10.93 30.65
N HIS A 371 -39.71 -11.64 29.64
CA HIS A 371 -41.14 -11.94 29.50
C HIS A 371 -41.62 -13.12 30.37
N GLY A 372 -40.73 -14.04 30.78
CA GLY A 372 -41.04 -15.09 31.76
C GLY A 372 -41.22 -14.57 33.20
N ALA A 373 -40.56 -13.47 33.56
CA ALA A 373 -40.66 -12.86 34.89
C ALA A 373 -41.91 -12.00 35.10
N GLN A 374 -42.64 -11.64 34.03
CA GLN A 374 -43.89 -10.86 34.12
C GLN A 374 -45.17 -11.72 34.19
N GLY A 375 -45.04 -13.06 34.20
CA GLY A 375 -46.17 -13.99 34.25
C GLY A 375 -46.56 -14.51 35.65
N LEU A 376 -45.80 -14.21 36.70
CA LEU A 376 -46.06 -14.69 38.07
C LEU A 376 -45.98 -13.53 39.06
N GLY A 377 -46.99 -12.66 38.98
CA GLY A 377 -47.18 -11.53 39.88
C GLY A 377 -48.64 -11.41 40.28
N ALA A 378 -49.23 -12.47 40.84
CA ALA A 378 -50.51 -12.38 41.53
C ALA A 378 -50.68 -13.50 42.60
N ALA A 379 -50.82 -13.05 43.84
CA ALA A 379 -51.47 -13.69 45.01
C ALA A 379 -50.64 -14.57 45.99
N ALA A 380 -50.71 -14.13 47.26
CA ALA A 380 -50.56 -14.80 48.56
C ALA A 380 -49.16 -15.36 48.93
N ALA A 381 -48.45 -14.88 49.96
CA ALA A 381 -48.73 -14.76 51.40
C ALA A 381 -48.70 -16.09 52.19
N GLU A 382 -47.72 -16.14 53.09
CA GLU A 382 -47.58 -16.91 54.35
C GLU A 382 -47.02 -18.35 54.38
N ALA A 383 -46.00 -18.47 55.25
CA ALA A 383 -45.71 -19.51 56.25
C ALA A 383 -44.82 -20.71 55.88
N ASP A 384 -43.86 -20.92 56.80
CA ASP A 384 -42.89 -22.00 56.92
C ASP A 384 -43.54 -23.37 57.17
N MET A 385 -43.00 -24.45 56.58
CA MET A 385 -42.55 -25.69 57.24
C MET A 385 -42.30 -26.85 56.24
N GLU A 386 -41.12 -27.47 56.43
CA GLU A 386 -40.70 -28.87 56.24
C GLU A 386 -40.79 -29.62 54.88
N GLU A 387 -39.57 -29.90 54.37
CA GLU A 387 -39.02 -31.12 53.74
C GLU A 387 -39.94 -32.21 53.14
N GLU A 388 -39.81 -32.43 51.82
CA GLU A 388 -39.25 -33.64 51.16
C GLU A 388 -39.78 -33.75 49.72
N ALA A 389 -38.89 -33.78 48.72
CA ALA A 389 -39.08 -34.57 47.50
C ALA A 389 -37.83 -34.57 46.61
N MET A 390 -37.18 -35.74 46.57
CA MET A 390 -36.66 -36.41 45.38
C MET A 390 -36.31 -35.55 44.15
N GLY A 391 -35.00 -35.36 43.96
CA GLY A 391 -34.29 -35.83 42.78
C GLY A 391 -34.87 -35.48 41.40
N ILE A 392 -34.45 -34.32 40.88
CA ILE A 392 -34.24 -34.16 39.44
C ILE A 392 -32.79 -33.76 39.25
N ARG A 393 -32.10 -34.56 38.43
CA ARG A 393 -30.66 -34.58 38.22
C ARG A 393 -30.22 -33.28 37.54
N GLU A 394 -29.39 -32.49 38.22
CA GLU A 394 -28.50 -31.50 37.59
C GLU A 394 -27.42 -32.21 36.77
N LYS A 395 -27.80 -32.79 35.64
CA LYS A 395 -26.87 -33.21 34.59
C LYS A 395 -27.60 -33.07 33.28
N GLU A 396 -27.53 -31.90 32.66
CA GLU A 396 -27.47 -31.81 31.21
C GLU A 396 -26.86 -30.47 30.73
N ILE A 397 -25.55 -30.55 30.47
CA ILE A 397 -24.86 -29.97 29.32
C ILE A 397 -24.93 -28.43 29.18
N ILE A 398 -23.98 -27.74 29.82
CA ILE A 398 -23.36 -26.57 29.20
C ILE A 398 -22.25 -27.15 28.31
N PRO A 399 -22.31 -27.11 26.96
CA PRO A 399 -21.09 -27.23 26.20
C PRO A 399 -20.30 -25.96 26.50
N LEU A 400 -19.22 -26.12 27.25
CA LEU A 400 -18.07 -25.21 27.22
C LEU A 400 -17.94 -24.75 25.77
N ALA A 401 -18.04 -23.45 25.49
CA ALA A 401 -18.00 -22.92 24.13
C ALA A 401 -16.81 -23.52 23.38
N THR A 402 -17.06 -24.60 22.64
CA THR A 402 -16.07 -25.26 21.82
C THR A 402 -15.74 -24.20 20.79
N LYS A 403 -14.49 -23.72 20.81
CA LYS A 403 -13.96 -22.84 19.78
C LYS A 403 -14.46 -23.40 18.44
N PRO A 404 -15.11 -22.58 17.59
CA PRO A 404 -15.66 -23.11 16.35
C PRO A 404 -14.53 -23.80 15.59
N ASP A 405 -14.75 -25.05 15.20
CA ASP A 405 -13.76 -25.76 14.40
C ASP A 405 -13.44 -24.93 13.15
N PRO A 406 -12.15 -24.82 12.78
CA PRO A 406 -11.76 -24.00 11.64
C PRO A 406 -12.50 -24.50 10.41
N LEU A 407 -13.00 -23.57 9.59
CA LEU A 407 -13.60 -23.91 8.32
C LEU A 407 -12.53 -24.58 7.46
N LEU A 408 -12.66 -25.89 7.28
CA LEU A 408 -11.74 -26.67 6.49
C LEU A 408 -12.06 -26.45 5.01
N VAL A 409 -11.07 -26.00 4.26
CA VAL A 409 -11.24 -25.73 2.83
C VAL A 409 -11.04 -27.03 2.04
N ASP A 410 -12.14 -27.75 1.85
CA ASP A 410 -12.24 -28.91 0.96
C ASP A 410 -12.50 -28.50 -0.50
N GLU A 411 -12.32 -29.46 -1.42
CA GLU A 411 -12.52 -29.29 -2.87
C GLU A 411 -13.91 -28.71 -3.22
N VAL A 412 -14.96 -29.09 -2.47
CA VAL A 412 -16.32 -28.57 -2.64
C VAL A 412 -16.43 -27.07 -2.32
N VAL A 413 -15.77 -26.63 -1.24
CA VAL A 413 -15.73 -25.22 -0.86
C VAL A 413 -14.93 -24.43 -1.88
N LEU A 414 -13.84 -25.03 -2.38
CA LEU A 414 -13.00 -24.44 -3.41
C LEU A 414 -13.78 -24.16 -4.69
N ASP A 415 -14.52 -25.15 -5.20
CA ASP A 415 -15.32 -25.02 -6.41
C ASP A 415 -16.51 -24.06 -6.24
N THR A 416 -17.06 -23.96 -5.02
CA THR A 416 -18.12 -23.00 -4.71
C THR A 416 -17.61 -21.55 -4.73
N VAL A 417 -16.40 -21.31 -4.23
CA VAL A 417 -15.86 -19.95 -4.06
C VAL A 417 -15.10 -19.47 -5.29
N LEU A 418 -14.32 -20.34 -5.93
CA LEU A 418 -13.52 -20.01 -7.10
C LEU A 418 -14.27 -20.28 -8.42
N GLY A 419 -15.41 -20.96 -8.35
CA GLY A 419 -16.22 -21.40 -9.48
C GLY A 419 -15.73 -22.73 -10.03
N CYS A 420 -16.67 -23.60 -10.42
CA CYS A 420 -16.34 -24.79 -11.21
C CYS A 420 -15.65 -24.34 -12.50
N LEU A 421 -14.45 -24.85 -12.76
CA LEU A 421 -13.84 -24.79 -14.08
C LEU A 421 -14.74 -25.57 -15.05
N GLN A 422 -15.70 -24.90 -15.67
CA GLN A 422 -16.26 -25.39 -16.92
C GLN A 422 -15.08 -25.47 -17.89
N ILE A 423 -14.61 -26.68 -18.13
CA ILE A 423 -13.78 -26.97 -19.29
C ILE A 423 -14.68 -26.64 -20.47
N THR A 424 -14.56 -25.43 -21.02
CA THR A 424 -15.23 -25.05 -22.25
C THR A 424 -14.59 -25.87 -23.37
N VAL A 425 -15.07 -27.09 -23.56
CA VAL A 425 -14.88 -27.80 -24.81
C VAL A 425 -15.63 -26.95 -25.83
N HIS A 426 -14.92 -26.23 -26.70
CA HIS A 426 -15.51 -25.61 -27.88
C HIS A 426 -16.06 -26.74 -28.76
N GLY A 427 -17.33 -27.04 -28.58
CA GLY A 427 -18.11 -27.96 -29.40
C GLY A 427 -19.52 -27.40 -29.47
N ASN A 428 -19.95 -27.10 -30.69
CA ASN A 428 -21.20 -26.44 -31.02
C ASN A 428 -22.42 -27.04 -30.32
N GLU A 429 -23.38 -26.14 -30.10
CA GLU A 429 -24.71 -26.30 -29.52
C GLU A 429 -25.39 -27.66 -29.80
N GLN A 430 -25.87 -28.29 -28.72
CA GLN A 430 -27.27 -28.70 -28.47
C GLN A 430 -27.30 -30.00 -27.64
N GLY A 431 -27.99 -29.97 -26.49
CA GLY A 431 -28.52 -31.19 -25.87
C GLY A 431 -28.14 -31.44 -24.40
N ILE A 432 -28.96 -30.88 -23.51
CA ILE A 432 -29.62 -31.58 -22.38
C ILE A 432 -28.73 -32.20 -21.27
N CYS A 433 -29.01 -31.73 -20.05
CA CYS A 433 -28.72 -32.33 -18.75
C CYS A 433 -28.79 -33.86 -18.72
N ASN A 434 -27.65 -34.53 -18.48
CA ASN A 434 -27.48 -35.74 -17.66
C ASN A 434 -26.15 -36.42 -18.02
N PHE A 435 -25.03 -36.02 -17.41
CA PHE A 435 -23.75 -36.69 -17.64
C PHE A 435 -22.85 -36.78 -16.39
N PHE A 436 -23.45 -36.79 -15.19
CA PHE A 436 -22.69 -37.01 -13.94
C PHE A 436 -22.81 -38.43 -13.36
N VAL A 437 -23.50 -39.37 -14.05
CA VAL A 437 -23.72 -40.74 -13.52
C VAL A 437 -22.96 -41.83 -14.30
N LEU A 438 -22.38 -41.54 -15.47
CA LEU A 438 -21.80 -42.60 -16.34
C LEU A 438 -20.28 -42.81 -16.25
N CYS A 439 -19.49 -41.85 -15.75
CA CYS A 439 -18.02 -42.04 -15.67
C CYS A 439 -17.56 -42.94 -14.51
N SER A 440 -18.31 -43.01 -13.41
CA SER A 440 -17.97 -43.91 -12.29
C SER A 440 -18.29 -45.38 -12.61
N HIS A 441 -19.18 -45.64 -13.57
CA HIS A 441 -19.62 -46.99 -13.93
C HIS A 441 -18.80 -47.63 -15.06
N GLN A 442 -18.20 -46.83 -15.95
CA GLN A 442 -17.37 -47.36 -17.05
C GLN A 442 -15.96 -47.74 -16.63
N ASN A 443 -15.33 -47.02 -15.68
CA ASN A 443 -14.00 -47.42 -15.17
C ASN A 443 -14.02 -48.71 -14.36
N LEU A 444 -15.13 -49.01 -13.65
CA LEU A 444 -15.26 -50.25 -12.88
C LEU A 444 -15.53 -51.50 -13.77
N MET A 445 -16.02 -51.30 -14.99
CA MET A 445 -16.26 -52.38 -15.97
C MET A 445 -15.01 -52.68 -16.82
N ALA A 446 -14.17 -51.66 -17.08
CA ALA A 446 -12.91 -51.83 -17.82
C ALA A 446 -11.86 -52.65 -17.03
N GLU A 447 -11.82 -52.51 -15.70
CA GLU A 447 -10.93 -53.32 -14.83
C GLU A 447 -11.38 -54.77 -14.67
N LYS A 448 -12.67 -55.09 -14.91
CA LYS A 448 -13.17 -56.47 -14.85
C LYS A 448 -13.01 -57.25 -16.16
N GLN A 449 -12.95 -56.58 -17.32
CA GLN A 449 -12.82 -57.24 -18.62
C GLN A 449 -11.40 -57.61 -19.04
N GLN A 450 -10.36 -57.15 -18.33
CA GLN A 450 -8.96 -57.50 -18.64
C GLN A 450 -8.45 -58.80 -17.99
N ARG A 451 -9.29 -59.53 -17.24
CA ARG A 451 -8.88 -60.78 -16.56
C ARG A 451 -9.34 -62.08 -17.22
N GLU A 452 -10.13 -62.04 -18.30
CA GLU A 452 -10.55 -63.26 -19.00
C GLU A 452 -10.50 -63.09 -20.51
N LEU A 453 -9.42 -63.56 -21.14
CA LEU A 453 -9.39 -63.90 -22.56
C LEU A 453 -8.29 -64.95 -22.81
N PRO A 454 -8.64 -66.22 -23.10
CA PRO A 454 -7.73 -67.19 -23.67
C PRO A 454 -7.74 -67.13 -25.21
N ARG A 455 -6.57 -67.45 -25.78
CA ARG A 455 -6.25 -68.00 -27.12
C ARG A 455 -7.41 -68.18 -28.12
N LEU A 456 -7.19 -67.68 -29.35
CA LEU A 456 -7.36 -68.35 -30.68
C LEU A 456 -7.31 -67.23 -31.75
N ALA A 457 -6.23 -67.09 -32.52
CA ALA A 457 -5.84 -67.84 -33.72
C ALA A 457 -6.56 -67.41 -35.02
N LEU A 458 -5.72 -67.03 -36.00
CA LEU A 458 -5.87 -67.19 -37.46
C LEU A 458 -6.97 -66.40 -38.20
N LEU A 459 -6.55 -65.38 -38.96
CA LEU A 459 -6.41 -65.44 -40.42
C LEU A 459 -5.65 -64.23 -40.95
#